data_AF-A0A5R8ML89-F1
#
_entry.id   AF-A0A5R8ML89-F1
#
_cell.length_a   1.000
_cell.length_b   1.000
_cell.length_c   1.000
_cell.angle_alpha   90.00
_cell.angle_beta   90.00
_cell.angle_gamma   90.00
#
_symmetry.space_group_name_H-M   'P 1'
#
loop_
_entity.id
_entity.type
_entity.pdbx_description
1 polymer ?
#
loop_
_entity_poly.entity_id
_entity_poly.type
_entity_poly.pdbx_seq_one_letter_code
_entity_poly.pdbx_strand_id
1 'polypeptide(L)' 'MTIVIATPLASSWQHVHADWWQDDQGNDIHRVEIDGDALYHCHHAGSPLPWDAVTTSLGEAMAIASRTPEHRCTTP' A
#
# COMPACT_ATOMS: atom_id res chain seq x y z
N MET A 1 0.31 -9.57 -29.47
CA MET A 1 -0.47 -9.78 -28.24
C MET A 1 0.45 -9.52 -27.07
N THR A 2 0.29 -8.41 -26.37
CA THR A 2 1.13 -8.05 -25.21
C THR A 2 0.51 -8.70 -23.98
N ILE A 3 1.23 -9.65 -23.38
CA ILE A 3 0.84 -10.28 -22.12
C ILE A 3 1.20 -9.28 -21.03
N VAL A 4 0.19 -8.63 -20.45
CA VAL A 4 0.37 -7.85 -19.21
C VAL A 4 0.42 -8.87 -18.08
N ILE A 5 1.63 -9.13 -17.57
CA ILE A 5 1.80 -9.91 -16.34
C ILE A 5 1.35 -9.00 -15.20
N ALA A 6 0.07 -9.04 -14.86
CA ALA A 6 -0.40 -8.51 -13.59
C ALA A 6 0.24 -9.40 -12.52
N THR A 7 1.23 -8.88 -11.79
CA THR A 7 1.70 -9.51 -10.55
C THR A 7 0.48 -9.83 -9.70
N PRO A 8 0.28 -11.09 -9.25
CA PRO A 8 -0.83 -11.40 -8.38
C PRO A 8 -0.73 -10.48 -7.17
N LEU A 9 -1.84 -9.81 -6.84
CA LEU A 9 -1.97 -9.04 -5.61
C LEU A 9 -1.42 -9.89 -4.48
N ALA A 10 -0.50 -9.34 -3.68
CA ALA A 10 0.01 -10.05 -2.51
C ALA A 10 -1.21 -10.54 -1.70
N SER A 11 -1.31 -11.84 -1.44
CA SER A 11 -2.59 -12.48 -1.09
C SER A 11 -3.20 -12.02 0.23
N SER A 12 -2.49 -11.19 1.00
CA SER A 12 -2.96 -10.57 2.23
C SER A 12 -3.84 -9.34 1.99
N TRP A 13 -3.74 -8.68 0.83
CA TRP A 13 -4.46 -7.44 0.55
C TRP A 13 -5.88 -7.70 0.07
N GLN A 14 -6.85 -7.12 0.78
CA GLN A 14 -8.26 -7.18 0.44
C GLN A 14 -8.74 -5.80 0.02
N HIS A 15 -9.51 -5.75 -1.07
CA HIS A 15 -10.25 -4.55 -1.44
C HIS A 15 -11.50 -4.47 -0.57
N VAL A 16 -11.53 -3.54 0.38
CA VAL A 16 -12.54 -3.49 1.43
C VAL A 16 -13.74 -2.61 1.06
N HIS A 17 -13.49 -1.43 0.49
CA HIS A 17 -14.55 -0.51 0.03
C HIS A 17 -14.01 0.62 -0.85
N ALA A 18 -14.81 1.08 -1.83
CA ALA A 18 -14.50 2.22 -2.70
C ALA A 18 -13.09 2.14 -3.30
N ASP A 19 -12.19 3.02 -2.87
CA ASP A 19 -10.79 3.11 -3.28
C ASP A 19 -9.83 2.68 -2.15
N TRP A 20 -10.24 1.76 -1.27
CA TRP A 20 -9.46 1.31 -0.11
C TRP A 20 -9.07 -0.17 -0.17
N TRP A 21 -7.81 -0.44 0.15
CA TRP A 21 -7.27 -1.78 0.40
C TRP A 21 -6.72 -1.87 1.81
N GLN A 22 -6.88 -3.03 2.43
CA GLN A 22 -6.39 -3.32 3.77
C GLN A 22 -5.76 -4.72 3.79
N ASP A 23 -4.68 -4.90 4.55
CA ASP A 23 -4.07 -6.21 4.80
C ASP A 23 -4.45 -6.80 6.18
N ASP A 24 -3.96 -8.00 6.47
CA ASP A 24 -4.20 -8.69 7.74
C ASP A 24 -3.44 -8.11 8.94
N GLN A 25 -2.52 -7.17 8.70
CA GLN A 25 -1.78 -6.44 9.72
C GLN A 25 -2.45 -5.09 10.08
N GLY A 26 -3.49 -4.71 9.33
CA GLY A 26 -4.19 -3.44 9.47
C GLY A 26 -3.48 -2.28 8.77
N ASN A 27 -2.59 -2.56 7.82
CA ASN A 27 -2.05 -1.53 6.93
C ASN A 27 -3.11 -1.19 5.88
N ASP A 28 -3.21 0.09 5.53
CA ASP A 28 -4.23 0.61 4.65
C ASP A 28 -3.61 1.30 3.43
N ILE A 29 -4.24 1.14 2.27
CA ILE A 29 -3.94 1.90 1.05
C ILE A 29 -5.22 2.57 0.59
N HIS A 30 -5.17 3.88 0.35
CA HIS A 30 -6.27 4.66 -0.20
C HIS A 30 -5.87 5.24 -1.54
N ARG A 31 -6.62 4.93 -2.61
CA ARG A 31 -6.50 5.58 -3.91
C ARG A 31 -7.27 6.89 -3.90
N VAL A 32 -6.62 7.96 -4.34
CA VAL A 32 -7.24 9.27 -4.58
C VAL A 32 -6.91 9.71 -6.00
N GLU A 33 -7.85 10.40 -6.63
CA GLU A 33 -7.63 11.02 -7.93
C GLU A 33 -7.46 12.52 -7.73
N ILE A 34 -6.30 13.04 -8.12
CA ILE A 34 -5.94 14.46 -8.01
C ILE A 34 -5.51 14.92 -9.39
N ASP A 35 -6.19 15.92 -9.94
CA ASP A 35 -5.90 16.50 -11.26
C ASP A 35 -5.86 15.46 -12.41
N GLY A 36 -6.59 14.35 -12.27
CA GLY A 36 -6.64 13.25 -13.23
C GLY A 36 -5.56 12.18 -13.02
N ASP A 37 -4.68 12.37 -12.05
CA ASP A 37 -3.67 11.40 -11.67
C ASP A 37 -4.15 10.54 -10.49
N ALA A 38 -3.99 9.22 -10.62
CA ALA A 38 -4.28 8.28 -9.54
C ALA A 38 -3.08 8.18 -8.60
N LEU A 39 -3.28 8.58 -7.33
CA LEU A 39 -2.32 8.42 -6.25
C LEU A 39 -2.80 7.38 -5.25
N TYR A 40 -1.88 6.66 -4.65
CA TYR A 40 -2.11 5.63 -3.65
C TYR A 40 -1.37 6.03 -2.37
N HIS A 41 -2.12 6.47 -1.38
CA HIS A 41 -1.62 6.81 -0.05
C HIS A 41 -1.54 5.54 0.80
N CYS A 42 -0.36 5.25 1.32
CA CYS A 42 -0.11 4.11 2.20
C CYS A 42 -0.12 4.57 3.66
N HIS A 43 -0.73 3.79 4.54
CA HIS A 43 -0.70 3.97 5.99
C HIS A 43 -0.35 2.65 6.67
N HIS A 44 0.65 2.67 7.55
CA HIS A 44 1.00 1.52 8.37
C HIS A 44 0.21 1.54 9.68
N ALA A 45 -0.24 0.35 10.11
CA ALA A 45 -0.90 0.19 11.39
C ALA A 45 -0.02 0.74 12.53
N GLY A 46 -0.56 1.68 13.32
CA GLY A 46 0.15 2.29 14.44
C GLY A 46 1.06 3.47 14.08
N SER A 47 1.22 3.82 12.80
CA SER A 47 1.90 5.05 12.40
C SER A 47 1.03 6.29 12.69
N PRO A 48 1.62 7.39 13.22
CA PRO A 48 0.91 8.66 13.32
C PRO A 48 0.65 9.23 11.93
N LEU A 49 -0.48 9.93 11.76
CA LEU A 49 -0.74 10.70 10.54
C LEU A 49 0.33 11.79 10.35
N PRO A 50 0.66 12.20 9.10
CA PRO A 50 0.00 11.85 7.82
C PRO A 50 0.43 10.49 7.24
N TRP A 51 -0.03 10.17 6.03
CA TRP A 51 0.30 8.94 5.28
C TRP A 51 1.81 8.67 5.23
N ASP A 52 2.21 7.40 5.39
CA ASP A 52 3.60 6.97 5.42
C ASP A 52 4.29 7.08 4.05
N ALA A 53 3.54 6.85 2.97
CA ALA A 53 4.06 6.91 1.60
C ALA A 53 2.97 7.24 0.58
N VAL A 54 3.38 7.73 -0.59
CA VAL A 54 2.51 8.00 -1.74
C VAL A 54 3.17 7.48 -3.01
N THR A 55 2.42 6.78 -3.85
CA THR A 55 2.86 6.29 -5.17
C THR A 55 1.73 6.43 -6.20
N THR A 56 2.03 6.29 -7.49
CA THR A 56 1.09 6.29 -8.61
C THR A 56 0.65 4.88 -9.03
N SER A 57 1.11 3.83 -8.33
CA SER A 57 0.79 2.43 -8.66
C SER A 57 0.36 1.62 -7.43
N LEU A 58 -0.78 0.92 -7.54
CA LEU A 58 -1.27 0.03 -6.49
C LEU A 58 -0.26 -1.07 -6.12
N GLY A 59 0.44 -1.64 -7.11
CA GLY A 59 1.42 -2.70 -6.86
C GLY A 59 2.64 -2.20 -6.09
N GLU A 60 3.08 -0.96 -6.36
CA GLU A 60 4.14 -0.33 -5.59
C GLU A 60 3.66 0.03 -4.18
N ALA A 61 2.41 0.50 -4.04
CA ALA A 61 1.82 0.82 -2.74
C ALA A 61 1.79 -0.41 -1.84
N MET A 62 1.33 -1.54 -2.36
CA MET A 62 1.35 -2.82 -1.65
C MET A 62 2.76 -3.27 -1.30
N ALA A 63 3.73 -3.11 -2.21
CA ALA A 63 5.12 -3.46 -1.94
C ALA A 63 5.77 -2.58 -0.86
N ILE A 64 5.39 -1.30 -0.76
CA ILE A 64 5.85 -0.40 0.29
C ILE A 64 5.18 -0.73 1.62
N ALA A 65 3.84 -0.83 1.63
CA ALA A 65 3.07 -1.07 2.84
C ALA A 65 3.32 -2.45 3.45
N SER A 66 3.68 -3.45 2.62
CA SER A 66 4.03 -4.80 3.10
C SER A 66 5.47 -4.91 3.62
N ARG A 67 6.32 -3.90 3.40
CA ARG A 67 7.64 -3.87 4.03
C ARG A 67 7.45 -3.43 5.47
N THR A 68 7.37 -4.41 6.36
CA THR A 68 7.55 -4.15 7.80
C THR A 68 8.81 -3.29 7.95
N PRO A 69 8.84 -2.26 8.83
CA PRO A 69 10.09 -1.60 9.18
C PRO A 69 10.94 -2.59 10.00
N GLU A 70 11.51 -3.57 9.30
CA GLU A 70 12.43 -4.56 9.80
C GLU A 70 13.80 -3.92 10.05
N HIS A 71 13.86 -2.76 10.71
CA HIS A 71 15.09 -2.14 11.23
C HIS A 71 14.83 -0.99 12.22
N ARG A 72 13.85 -1.11 13.14
CA ARG A 72 13.85 -0.24 14.33
C ARG A 72 13.67 -1.01 15.63
N CYS A 73 14.54 -1.99 15.85
CA CYS A 73 15.26 -2.25 17.10
C CYS A 73 15.86 -3.65 17.06
N THR A 74 17.19 -3.74 16.94
CA THR A 74 18.06 -4.61 17.77
C THR A 74 19.48 -4.51 17.27
N THR A 75 20.36 -3.84 17.99
CA THR A 75 21.52 -4.45 18.66
C THR A 75 22.24 -3.44 19.56
N PRO A 76 23.01 -3.92 20.56
CA PRO A 76 22.67 -3.98 21.98
C PRO A 76 23.05 -2.74 22.80
#